data_AF-A0A5J4YVA6-F1
#
_entry.id   AF-A0A5J4YVA6-F1
#
_cell.length_a   1.000
_cell.length_b   1.000
_cell.length_c   1.000
_cell.angle_alpha   90.00
_cell.angle_beta   90.00
_cell.angle_gamma   90.00
#
_symmetry.space_group_name_H-M   'P 1'
#
loop_
_entity.id
_entity.type
_entity.pdbx_description
1 polymer ?
#
loop_
_entity_poly.entity_id
_entity_poly.type
_entity_poly.pdbx_seq_one_letter_code
_entity_poly.pdbx_strand_id
1 'polypeptide(L)'
;MSKDSVCARVPWQDTRRARVDQGLHACHVLVLDDTHLLAEQRKKVWRIAVRHGAAFLQVFVDSSAMELRQLVARSVDAAQQSHGRKVLVPSDVIQKTIQLAEPPDPSLRAWESDSVTILAADTTSCDRVIEMIIDRVRSSFQQQQQQQQQSQVTIQQGGTPACASRTAHPERDSEAPTVRHAVDLTMRRIISNLIAEASCAAERAVLAGILAERKQRMLSELRSGEINVDDLSEMRIRAYLESARTPAEQAPLYRN
;
A
#
# COMPACT_ATOMS: atom_id res chain seq x y z
N MET A 1 -3.94 33.70 -39.27
CA MET A 1 -2.72 32.88 -39.22
C MET A 1 -2.90 31.83 -38.14
N SER A 2 -2.89 30.55 -38.55
CA SER A 2 -2.51 29.30 -37.84
C SER A 2 -2.46 29.31 -36.30
N LYS A 3 -3.01 28.35 -35.55
CA LYS A 3 -2.92 26.89 -35.75
C LYS A 3 -4.11 26.18 -35.08
N ASP A 4 -4.77 25.33 -35.84
CA ASP A 4 -5.50 24.17 -35.34
C ASP A 4 -4.50 23.22 -34.67
N SER A 5 -4.58 23.03 -33.35
CA SER A 5 -4.03 21.83 -32.69
C SER A 5 -5.20 20.95 -32.28
N VAL A 6 -5.76 20.24 -33.26
CA VAL A 6 -6.74 19.19 -33.02
C VAL A 6 -6.02 18.10 -32.22
N CYS A 7 -6.31 18.05 -30.93
CA CYS A 7 -5.99 16.91 -30.09
C CYS A 7 -6.89 15.76 -30.57
N ALA A 8 -6.41 15.05 -31.58
CA ALA A 8 -7.08 13.88 -32.11
C ALA A 8 -7.10 12.81 -31.00
N ARG A 9 -8.24 12.68 -30.32
CA ARG A 9 -8.52 11.53 -29.47
C ARG A 9 -8.57 10.30 -30.38
N VAL A 10 -7.46 9.59 -30.48
CA VAL A 10 -7.45 8.25 -31.07
C VAL A 10 -8.36 7.38 -30.19
N PRO A 11 -9.44 6.79 -30.73
CA PRO A 11 -10.28 5.88 -29.97
C PRO A 11 -9.44 4.70 -29.51
N TRP A 12 -9.32 4.53 -28.19
CA TRP A 12 -8.53 3.48 -27.53
C TRP A 12 -8.98 2.03 -27.88
N GLN A 13 -10.00 1.87 -28.72
CA GLN A 13 -10.58 0.58 -29.09
C GLN A 13 -9.90 -0.09 -30.29
N ASP A 14 -9.16 0.64 -31.13
CA ASP A 14 -8.61 0.08 -32.38
C ASP A 14 -7.25 -0.63 -32.24
N THR A 15 -6.54 -0.47 -31.12
CA THR A 15 -5.25 -1.15 -30.89
C THR A 15 -5.36 -2.59 -30.39
N ARG A 16 -6.56 -3.09 -30.05
CA ARG A 16 -6.75 -4.46 -29.56
C ARG A 16 -6.69 -5.54 -30.64
N ARG A 17 -6.82 -5.20 -31.92
CA ARG A 17 -6.99 -6.21 -33.00
C ARG A 17 -5.72 -6.61 -33.76
N ALA A 18 -4.58 -5.96 -33.53
CA ALA A 18 -3.40 -6.15 -34.40
C ALA A 18 -2.28 -7.06 -33.86
N ARG A 19 -2.43 -7.73 -32.70
CA ARG A 19 -1.31 -8.50 -32.10
C ARG A 19 -1.68 -9.85 -31.49
N VAL A 20 -2.52 -10.63 -32.16
CA VAL A 20 -2.81 -12.02 -31.72
C VAL A 20 -1.99 -13.07 -32.50
N ASP A 21 -1.32 -12.71 -33.59
CA ASP A 21 -0.68 -13.69 -34.49
C ASP A 21 0.78 -14.06 -34.15
N GLN A 22 1.29 -13.73 -32.96
CA GLN A 22 2.67 -14.06 -32.58
C GLN A 22 2.82 -14.54 -31.14
N GLY A 23 2.01 -15.47 -30.65
CA GLY A 23 2.28 -16.23 -29.40
C GLY A 23 2.58 -15.42 -28.12
N LEU A 24 2.41 -14.10 -28.17
CA LEU A 24 2.64 -13.16 -27.08
C LEU A 24 1.33 -13.13 -26.30
N HIS A 25 1.33 -13.80 -25.15
CA HIS A 25 0.27 -13.59 -24.16
C HIS A 25 0.05 -12.08 -24.01
N ALA A 26 -1.17 -11.63 -24.23
CA ALA A 26 -1.51 -10.21 -24.22
C ALA A 26 -1.07 -9.58 -22.89
N CYS A 27 -0.03 -8.76 -22.92
CA CYS A 27 0.45 -8.02 -21.77
C CYS A 27 -0.52 -6.87 -21.53
N HIS A 28 -1.25 -6.92 -20.42
CA HIS A 28 -2.20 -5.88 -20.04
C HIS A 28 -1.49 -4.87 -19.13
N VAL A 29 -1.60 -3.59 -19.47
CA VAL A 29 -1.12 -2.49 -18.63
C VAL A 29 -2.30 -1.97 -17.83
N LEU A 30 -2.15 -1.93 -16.50
CA LEU A 30 -3.11 -1.31 -15.59
C LEU A 30 -2.55 0.04 -15.15
N VAL A 31 -3.31 1.11 -15.39
CA VAL A 31 -2.99 2.45 -14.91
C VAL A 31 -3.94 2.76 -13.75
N LEU A 32 -3.36 3.08 -12.60
CA LEU A 32 -4.09 3.51 -11.41
C LEU A 32 -3.93 5.02 -11.28
N ASP A 33 -5.01 5.74 -11.56
CA ASP A 33 -5.08 7.21 -11.41
C ASP A 33 -5.71 7.54 -10.05
N ASP A 34 -4.85 7.67 -9.04
CA ASP A 34 -5.22 8.09 -7.69
C ASP A 34 -4.09 8.94 -7.10
N THR A 35 -4.41 9.72 -6.07
CA THR A 35 -3.51 10.66 -5.41
C THR A 35 -2.35 9.99 -4.70
N HIS A 36 -2.55 8.80 -4.12
CA HIS A 36 -1.53 7.98 -3.44
C HIS A 36 -0.49 8.78 -2.63
N LEU A 37 -1.00 9.73 -1.82
CA LEU A 37 -0.21 10.74 -1.11
C LEU A 37 0.83 10.14 -0.17
N LEU A 38 0.49 9.02 0.47
CA LEU A 38 1.33 8.38 1.49
C LEU A 38 2.07 7.17 0.93
N ALA A 39 3.32 6.96 1.35
CA ALA A 39 4.12 5.81 0.91
C ALA A 39 3.45 4.48 1.22
N GLU A 40 2.75 4.36 2.35
CA GLU A 40 2.00 3.15 2.72
C GLU A 40 0.86 2.81 1.75
N GLN A 41 0.27 3.81 1.09
CA GLN A 41 -0.74 3.57 0.05
C GLN A 41 -0.08 2.95 -1.19
N ARG A 42 1.08 3.49 -1.60
CA ARG A 42 1.84 2.99 -2.75
C ARG A 42 2.44 1.60 -2.50
N LYS A 43 2.94 1.35 -1.28
CA LYS A 43 3.45 0.05 -0.83
C LYS A 43 2.41 -1.07 -0.98
N LYS A 44 1.13 -0.77 -0.71
CA LYS A 44 0.03 -1.74 -0.91
C LYS A 44 -0.14 -2.12 -2.37
N VAL A 45 -0.09 -1.14 -3.28
CA VAL A 45 -0.18 -1.39 -4.72
C VAL A 45 1.03 -2.18 -5.22
N TRP A 46 2.24 -1.78 -4.83
CA TRP A 46 3.47 -2.51 -5.15
C TRP A 46 3.41 -3.97 -4.69
N ARG A 47 2.96 -4.23 -3.45
CA ARG A 47 2.77 -5.59 -2.93
C ARG A 47 1.80 -6.43 -3.76
N ILE A 48 0.74 -5.81 -4.28
CA ILE A 48 -0.21 -6.49 -5.19
C ILE A 48 0.50 -6.85 -6.49
N ALA A 49 1.22 -5.92 -7.11
CA ALA A 49 1.96 -6.16 -8.34
C ALA A 49 2.98 -7.32 -8.18
N VAL A 50 3.78 -7.28 -7.11
CA VAL A 50 4.76 -8.35 -6.80
C VAL A 50 4.07 -9.70 -6.59
N ARG A 51 2.95 -9.75 -5.86
CA ARG A 51 2.20 -11.00 -5.62
C ARG A 51 1.72 -11.64 -6.93
N HIS A 52 1.36 -10.82 -7.90
CA HIS A 52 0.89 -11.28 -9.21
C HIS A 52 2.01 -11.43 -10.24
N GLY A 53 3.28 -11.27 -9.84
CA GLY A 53 4.40 -11.35 -10.77
C GLY A 53 4.35 -10.27 -11.86
N ALA A 54 3.74 -9.12 -11.56
CA ALA A 54 3.65 -7.98 -12.46
C ALA A 54 4.77 -6.97 -12.16
N ALA A 55 5.25 -6.31 -13.20
CA ALA A 55 6.15 -5.16 -13.06
C ALA A 55 5.38 -3.98 -12.48
N PHE A 56 6.05 -3.17 -11.68
CA PHE A 56 5.47 -2.00 -11.04
C PHE A 56 6.29 -0.76 -11.39
N LEU A 57 5.62 0.30 -11.82
CA LEU A 57 6.22 1.59 -12.07
C LEU A 57 5.37 2.66 -11.40
N GLN A 58 5.99 3.47 -10.56
CA GLN A 58 5.38 4.65 -9.99
C GLN A 58 5.65 5.87 -10.87
N VAL A 59 4.60 6.64 -11.18
CA VAL A 59 4.73 7.95 -11.80
C VAL A 59 4.31 9.00 -10.79
N PHE A 60 5.26 9.80 -10.31
CA PHE A 60 5.03 10.87 -9.35
C PHE A 60 4.94 12.21 -10.09
N VAL A 61 3.77 12.83 -10.06
CA VAL A 61 3.58 14.17 -10.62
C VAL A 61 3.85 15.18 -9.51
N ASP A 62 5.02 15.80 -9.55
CA ASP A 62 5.47 16.74 -8.54
C ASP A 62 4.92 18.15 -8.79
N SER A 63 4.05 18.60 -7.89
CA SER A 63 3.50 19.95 -7.91
C SER A 63 4.20 20.91 -6.95
N SER A 64 5.32 20.52 -6.32
CA SER A 64 6.03 21.33 -5.33
C SER A 64 6.54 22.67 -5.90
N ALA A 65 6.87 22.69 -7.19
CA ALA A 65 7.30 23.90 -7.91
C ALA A 65 6.13 24.82 -8.34
N MET A 66 4.87 24.38 -8.17
CA MET A 66 3.71 25.18 -8.54
C MET A 66 3.21 26.03 -7.37
N GLU A 67 2.81 27.27 -7.67
CA GLU A 67 2.14 28.10 -6.68
C GLU A 67 0.74 27.53 -6.35
N LEU A 68 0.33 27.60 -5.08
CA LEU A 68 -1.00 27.16 -4.64
C LEU A 68 -2.13 27.79 -5.47
N ARG A 69 -1.98 29.06 -5.89
CA ARG A 69 -2.95 29.76 -6.75
C ARG A 69 -3.17 29.05 -8.08
N GLN A 70 -2.10 28.52 -8.68
CA GLN A 70 -2.17 27.80 -9.95
C GLN A 70 -2.86 26.45 -9.79
N LEU A 71 -2.62 25.74 -8.69
CA LEU A 71 -3.27 24.47 -8.38
C LEU A 71 -4.77 24.65 -8.11
N VAL A 72 -5.15 25.70 -7.38
CA VAL A 72 -6.56 26.08 -7.17
C VAL A 72 -7.24 26.41 -8.50
N ALA A 73 -6.61 27.22 -9.35
CA ALA A 73 -7.15 27.56 -10.67
C ALA A 73 -7.41 26.30 -11.51
N ARG A 74 -6.45 25.37 -11.57
CA ARG A 74 -6.62 24.09 -12.28
C ARG A 74 -7.79 23.26 -11.72
N SER A 75 -8.00 23.27 -10.40
CA SER A 75 -9.14 22.57 -9.78
C SER A 75 -10.48 23.17 -10.19
N VAL A 76 -10.57 24.51 -10.20
CA VAL A 76 -11.76 25.25 -10.66
C VAL A 76 -12.05 24.96 -12.13
N ASP A 77 -11.03 25.06 -12.99
CA ASP A 77 -11.16 24.79 -14.43
C ASP A 77 -11.64 23.35 -14.68
N ALA A 78 -11.08 22.37 -13.96
CA ALA A 78 -11.50 20.98 -14.06
C ALA A 78 -12.96 20.75 -13.62
N ALA A 79 -13.40 21.44 -12.55
CA ALA A 79 -14.79 21.38 -12.10
C ALA A 79 -15.74 21.96 -13.15
N GLN A 80 -15.39 23.09 -13.76
CA GLN A 80 -16.17 23.75 -14.82
C GLN A 80 -16.23 22.91 -16.10
N GLN A 81 -15.09 22.39 -16.57
CA GLN A 81 -15.01 21.57 -17.79
C GLN A 81 -15.74 20.22 -17.65
N SER A 82 -15.89 19.73 -16.42
CA SER A 82 -16.59 18.46 -16.15
C SER A 82 -18.12 18.57 -16.17
N HIS A 83 -18.69 19.73 -16.55
CA HIS A 83 -20.12 20.01 -16.47
C HIS A 83 -20.72 19.71 -15.08
N GLY A 84 -19.98 20.03 -14.02
CA GLY A 84 -20.42 19.82 -12.63
C GLY A 84 -20.28 18.39 -12.10
N ARG A 85 -19.64 17.46 -12.85
CA ARG A 85 -19.41 16.09 -12.38
C ARG A 85 -18.22 15.95 -11.43
N LYS A 86 -17.28 16.90 -11.46
CA LYS A 86 -16.17 16.96 -10.50
C LYS A 86 -16.50 17.96 -9.40
N VAL A 87 -16.33 17.52 -8.15
CA VAL A 87 -16.49 18.37 -6.97
C VAL A 87 -15.29 19.32 -6.91
N LEU A 88 -15.57 20.61 -6.73
CA LEU A 88 -14.54 21.60 -6.48
C LEU A 88 -13.83 21.24 -5.17
N VAL A 89 -12.50 21.11 -5.22
CA VAL A 89 -11.70 20.84 -4.03
C VAL A 89 -11.38 22.18 -3.35
N PRO A 90 -11.75 22.37 -2.07
CA PRO A 90 -11.41 23.58 -1.34
C PRO A 90 -9.89 23.85 -1.30
N SER A 91 -9.50 25.13 -1.30
CA SER A 91 -8.08 25.52 -1.34
C SER A 91 -7.29 25.04 -0.11
N ASP A 92 -7.91 24.99 1.06
CA ASP A 92 -7.30 24.47 2.29
C ASP A 92 -7.06 22.95 2.20
N VAL A 93 -7.94 22.22 1.52
CA VAL A 93 -7.77 20.79 1.25
C VAL A 93 -6.63 20.56 0.26
N ILE A 94 -6.53 21.37 -0.80
CA ILE A 94 -5.40 21.32 -1.74
C ILE A 94 -4.09 21.59 -1.00
N GLN A 95 -4.05 22.62 -0.15
CA GLN A 95 -2.88 22.96 0.64
C GLN A 95 -2.47 21.82 1.60
N LYS A 96 -3.43 21.24 2.34
CA LYS A 96 -3.18 20.07 3.20
C LYS A 96 -2.68 18.87 2.41
N THR A 97 -3.22 18.65 1.22
CA THR A 97 -2.82 17.55 0.33
C THR A 97 -1.36 17.67 -0.08
N ILE A 98 -0.91 18.88 -0.44
CA ILE A 98 0.49 19.15 -0.79
C ILE A 98 1.39 18.92 0.44
N GLN A 99 0.97 19.39 1.62
CA GLN A 99 1.75 19.22 2.86
C GLN A 99 1.90 17.77 3.29
N LEU A 100 0.90 16.93 3.01
CA LEU A 100 0.90 15.51 3.35
C LEU A 100 1.55 14.62 2.28
N ALA A 101 1.83 15.16 1.09
CA ALA A 101 2.39 14.37 0.00
C ALA A 101 3.80 13.91 0.36
N GLU A 102 4.00 12.59 0.43
CA GLU A 102 5.30 11.97 0.62
C GLU A 102 5.88 11.61 -0.75
N PRO A 103 6.90 12.31 -1.27
CA PRO A 103 7.52 11.95 -2.54
C PRO A 103 8.14 10.54 -2.45
N PRO A 104 8.21 9.79 -3.57
CA PRO A 104 8.98 8.56 -3.61
C PRO A 104 10.44 8.83 -3.27
N ASP A 105 11.00 8.00 -2.39
CA ASP A 105 12.39 8.09 -1.97
C ASP A 105 13.06 6.71 -1.99
N PRO A 106 13.73 6.35 -3.11
CA PRO A 106 14.45 5.10 -3.25
C PRO A 106 15.55 4.89 -2.20
N SER A 107 16.08 5.96 -1.61
CA SER A 107 17.15 5.88 -0.60
C SER A 107 16.63 5.39 0.75
N LEU A 108 15.38 5.73 1.09
CA LEU A 108 14.68 5.26 2.29
C LEU A 108 13.92 3.96 2.03
N ARG A 109 13.38 3.80 0.82
CA ARG A 109 12.46 2.72 0.46
C ARG A 109 12.87 2.17 -0.89
N ALA A 110 13.67 1.12 -0.86
CA ALA A 110 14.24 0.58 -2.09
C ALA A 110 13.16 -0.02 -3.04
N TRP A 111 11.96 -0.36 -2.55
CA TRP A 111 10.80 -0.72 -3.39
C TRP A 111 10.22 0.46 -4.20
N GLU A 112 10.61 1.70 -3.91
CA GLU A 112 10.27 2.90 -4.70
C GLU A 112 11.32 3.18 -5.80
N SER A 113 12.32 2.30 -5.99
CA SER A 113 13.39 2.43 -6.98
C SER A 113 12.91 2.54 -8.43
N ASP A 114 11.77 1.92 -8.74
CA ASP A 114 11.07 2.07 -10.02
C ASP A 114 10.04 3.19 -9.94
N SER A 115 10.54 4.42 -9.75
CA SER A 115 9.74 5.64 -9.81
C SER A 115 10.27 6.63 -10.85
N VAL A 116 9.35 7.40 -11.42
CA VAL A 116 9.62 8.47 -12.37
C VAL A 116 8.91 9.72 -11.87
N THR A 117 9.66 10.80 -11.70
CA THR A 117 9.12 12.10 -11.28
C THR A 117 8.94 13.01 -12.50
N ILE A 118 7.75 13.60 -12.62
CA ILE A 118 7.40 14.57 -13.65
C ILE A 118 7.01 15.85 -12.94
N LEU A 119 7.64 16.98 -13.27
CA LEU A 119 7.26 18.26 -12.69
C LEU A 119 5.95 18.73 -13.35
N ALA A 120 4.95 19.07 -12.55
CA ALA A 120 3.65 19.54 -13.03
C ALA A 120 3.70 20.91 -13.73
N ALA A 121 4.80 21.64 -13.52
CA ALA A 121 5.12 22.91 -14.17
C ALA A 121 5.88 22.72 -15.50
N ASP A 122 6.40 21.52 -15.78
CA ASP A 122 7.14 21.28 -17.03
C ASP A 122 6.21 21.34 -18.23
N THR A 123 6.69 22.00 -19.28
CA THR A 123 6.03 22.08 -20.59
C THR A 123 6.46 20.93 -21.52
N THR A 124 7.11 19.91 -20.97
CA THR A 124 7.52 18.71 -21.70
C THR A 124 6.33 18.09 -22.42
N SER A 125 6.48 17.74 -23.70
CA SER A 125 5.40 17.13 -24.47
C SER A 125 4.98 15.81 -23.85
N CYS A 126 3.67 15.54 -23.84
CA CYS A 126 3.12 14.30 -23.31
C CYS A 126 3.73 13.07 -23.99
N ASP A 127 4.05 13.16 -25.28
CA ASP A 127 4.69 12.07 -26.04
C ASP A 127 6.03 11.64 -25.43
N ARG A 128 6.87 12.60 -25.02
CA ARG A 128 8.17 12.32 -24.39
C ARG A 128 8.02 11.67 -23.02
N VAL A 129 7.02 12.09 -22.25
CA VAL A 129 6.70 11.50 -20.95
C VAL A 129 6.24 10.05 -21.13
N ILE A 130 5.38 9.81 -22.13
CA ILE A 130 4.88 8.47 -22.45
C ILE A 130 6.03 7.56 -22.91
N GLU A 131 6.92 8.04 -23.78
CA GLU A 131 8.10 7.28 -24.21
C GLU A 131 8.98 6.89 -23.02
N MET A 132 9.28 7.83 -22.12
CA MET A 132 10.04 7.57 -20.90
C MET A 132 9.37 6.50 -20.02
N ILE A 133 8.05 6.57 -19.85
CA ILE A 133 7.27 5.58 -19.09
C ILE A 133 7.37 4.20 -19.77
N ILE A 134 7.17 4.13 -21.09
CA ILE A 134 7.23 2.87 -21.86
C ILE A 134 8.60 2.21 -21.71
N ASP A 135 9.68 2.97 -21.85
CA ASP A 135 11.03 2.44 -21.75
C ASP A 135 11.30 1.94 -20.32
N ARG A 136 10.84 2.67 -19.29
CA ARG A 136 10.99 2.23 -17.90
C ARG A 136 10.18 0.95 -17.60
N VAL A 137 8.96 0.83 -18.13
CA VAL A 137 8.15 -0.40 -18.01
C VAL A 137 8.86 -1.58 -18.67
N ARG A 138 9.43 -1.39 -19.88
CA ARG A 138 10.19 -2.45 -20.57
C ARG A 138 11.38 -2.90 -19.75
N SER A 139 12.16 -1.96 -19.21
CA SER A 139 13.32 -2.29 -18.36
C SER A 139 12.91 -3.02 -17.09
N SER A 140 11.86 -2.56 -16.39
CA SER A 140 11.37 -3.21 -15.15
C SER A 140 10.87 -4.63 -15.44
N PHE A 141 10.14 -4.83 -16.54
CA PHE A 141 9.67 -6.16 -16.95
C PHE A 141 10.81 -7.12 -17.30
N GLN A 142 11.85 -6.64 -18.00
CA GLN A 142 13.04 -7.44 -18.33
C GLN A 142 13.81 -7.85 -17.06
N GLN A 143 14.02 -6.93 -16.13
CA GLN A 143 14.67 -7.22 -14.85
C GLN A 143 13.90 -8.28 -14.05
N GLN A 144 12.57 -8.17 -14.02
CA GLN A 144 11.72 -9.14 -13.33
C GLN A 144 11.79 -10.54 -13.95
N GLN A 145 11.79 -10.64 -15.28
CA GLN A 145 11.96 -11.93 -15.97
C GLN A 145 13.33 -12.56 -15.70
N GLN A 146 14.40 -11.76 -15.69
CA GLN A 146 15.74 -12.26 -15.36
C GLN A 146 15.84 -12.81 -13.93
N GLN A 147 15.22 -12.13 -12.95
CA GLN A 147 15.15 -12.60 -11.57
C GLN A 147 14.36 -13.91 -11.43
N GLN A 148 13.26 -14.05 -12.17
CA GLN A 148 12.46 -15.29 -12.19
C GLN A 148 13.23 -16.46 -12.83
N GLN A 149 13.99 -16.21 -13.90
CA GLN A 149 14.78 -17.25 -14.57
C GLN A 149 15.98 -17.72 -13.74
N GLN A 150 16.71 -16.81 -13.09
CA GLN A 150 17.82 -17.19 -12.19
C GLN A 150 17.37 -18.04 -11.01
N SER A 151 16.14 -17.84 -10.52
CA SER A 151 15.57 -18.63 -9.44
C SER A 151 15.23 -20.09 -9.84
N GLN A 152 15.05 -20.37 -11.14
CA GLN A 152 14.72 -21.71 -11.65
C GLN A 152 15.96 -22.56 -11.99
N VAL A 153 17.06 -21.95 -12.41
CA VAL A 153 18.30 -22.67 -12.79
C VAL A 153 18.96 -23.35 -11.60
N THR A 154 18.84 -22.78 -10.40
CA THR A 154 19.39 -23.34 -9.15
C THR A 154 18.72 -24.66 -8.71
N ILE A 155 17.56 -25.03 -9.27
CA ILE A 155 16.79 -26.22 -8.86
C ILE A 155 17.17 -27.48 -9.67
N GLN A 156 17.82 -27.35 -10.84
CA GLN A 156 18.07 -28.51 -11.71
C GLN A 156 19.46 -29.16 -11.58
N GLN A 157 20.39 -28.59 -10.81
CA GLN A 157 21.73 -29.17 -10.63
C GLN A 157 22.08 -29.34 -9.14
N GLY A 158 21.74 -30.49 -8.55
CA GLY A 158 22.28 -30.91 -7.26
C GLY A 158 21.26 -31.59 -6.36
N GLY A 159 21.55 -32.82 -5.94
CA GLY A 159 20.62 -33.73 -5.28
C GLY A 159 20.36 -33.49 -3.79
N THR A 160 19.30 -34.17 -3.34
CA THR A 160 18.85 -34.45 -1.96
C THR A 160 18.38 -33.27 -1.08
N PRO A 161 17.19 -33.37 -0.46
CA PRO A 161 16.58 -32.27 0.29
C PRO A 161 17.06 -32.30 1.75
N ALA A 162 18.05 -31.47 2.08
CA ALA A 162 18.33 -31.11 3.45
C ALA A 162 18.80 -29.65 3.50
N CYS A 163 18.05 -28.84 4.24
CA CYS A 163 18.40 -27.53 4.79
C CYS A 163 19.61 -26.79 4.16
N ALA A 164 19.34 -25.81 3.30
CA ALA A 164 19.91 -24.45 3.34
C ALA A 164 19.86 -23.78 1.95
N SER A 165 19.17 -22.64 1.88
CA SER A 165 19.54 -21.42 1.12
C SER A 165 18.30 -20.66 0.68
N ARG A 166 17.60 -20.07 1.66
CA ARG A 166 16.90 -18.80 1.49
C ARG A 166 17.95 -17.69 1.64
N THR A 167 18.52 -17.24 0.54
CA THR A 167 19.21 -15.94 0.38
C THR A 167 19.48 -15.79 -1.12
N ALA A 168 19.16 -14.70 -1.82
CA ALA A 168 18.95 -13.33 -1.39
C ALA A 168 17.94 -12.62 -2.33
N HIS A 169 16.84 -12.14 -1.76
CA HIS A 169 16.22 -10.90 -2.21
C HIS A 169 16.68 -9.83 -1.23
N PRO A 170 17.42 -8.80 -1.64
CA PRO A 170 17.91 -7.77 -0.71
C PRO A 170 16.79 -6.84 -0.16
N GLU A 171 15.51 -7.15 -0.38
CA GLU A 171 14.38 -6.34 0.12
C GLU A 171 13.18 -7.16 0.65
N ARG A 172 13.35 -8.47 0.89
CA ARG A 172 12.29 -9.26 1.57
C ARG A 172 12.22 -9.02 3.08
N ASP A 173 13.14 -8.24 3.65
CA ASP A 173 13.24 -8.02 5.10
C ASP A 173 12.92 -6.57 5.53
N SER A 174 11.82 -6.01 5.02
CA SER A 174 11.10 -4.95 5.73
C SER A 174 9.59 -5.17 5.62
N GLU A 175 9.13 -5.96 6.59
CA GLU A 175 7.73 -6.18 7.00
C GLU A 175 6.92 -7.18 6.18
N ALA A 176 7.30 -8.46 6.24
CA ALA A 176 6.28 -9.42 6.69
C ALA A 176 5.78 -8.92 8.08
N PRO A 177 4.47 -8.93 8.39
CA PRO A 177 4.05 -8.60 9.74
C PRO A 177 4.88 -9.49 10.66
N THR A 178 5.75 -8.89 11.48
CA THR A 178 6.45 -9.66 12.51
C THR A 178 5.37 -10.45 13.23
N VAL A 179 5.62 -11.70 13.64
CA VAL A 179 4.52 -12.50 14.21
C VAL A 179 3.86 -11.75 15.39
N ARG A 180 4.62 -10.89 16.07
CA ARG A 180 4.16 -9.86 17.02
C ARG A 180 3.16 -8.85 16.45
N HIS A 181 3.39 -8.30 15.25
CA HIS A 181 2.43 -7.43 14.56
C HIS A 181 1.16 -8.18 14.13
N ALA A 182 1.28 -9.42 13.64
CA ALA A 182 0.12 -10.25 13.33
C ALA A 182 -0.74 -10.55 14.58
N VAL A 183 -0.07 -10.83 15.71
CA VAL A 183 -0.71 -11.01 17.02
C VAL A 183 -1.34 -9.69 17.51
N ASP A 184 -0.68 -8.54 17.38
CA ASP A 184 -1.24 -7.22 17.73
C ASP A 184 -2.53 -6.90 16.95
N LEU A 185 -2.52 -7.14 15.63
CA LEU A 185 -3.69 -6.95 14.78
C LEU A 185 -4.84 -7.89 15.18
N THR A 186 -4.53 -9.15 15.48
CA THR A 186 -5.51 -10.15 15.94
C THR A 186 -6.12 -9.74 17.28
N MET A 187 -5.31 -9.27 18.23
CA MET A 187 -5.80 -8.75 19.51
C MET A 187 -6.70 -7.52 19.34
N ARG A 188 -6.32 -6.55 18.51
CA ARG A 188 -7.17 -5.35 18.26
C ARG A 188 -8.54 -5.73 17.71
N ARG A 189 -8.59 -6.72 16.81
CA ARG A 189 -9.86 -7.23 16.25
C ARG A 189 -10.72 -7.91 17.34
N ILE A 190 -10.13 -8.79 18.13
CA ILE A 190 -10.84 -9.49 19.23
C ILE A 190 -11.37 -8.49 20.26
N ILE A 191 -10.54 -7.52 20.67
CA ILE A 191 -10.93 -6.48 21.63
C ILE A 191 -12.10 -5.65 21.11
N SER A 192 -12.07 -5.26 19.83
CA SER A 192 -13.17 -4.51 19.20
C SER A 192 -14.47 -5.31 19.23
N ASN A 193 -14.42 -6.62 18.98
CA ASN A 193 -15.59 -7.49 19.08
C ASN A 193 -16.11 -7.62 20.51
N LEU A 194 -15.22 -7.81 21.49
CA LEU A 194 -15.60 -7.93 22.90
C LEU A 194 -16.22 -6.65 23.46
N ILE A 195 -15.73 -5.47 23.04
CA ILE A 195 -16.32 -4.17 23.39
C ILE A 195 -17.70 -4.02 22.74
N ALA A 196 -17.86 -4.46 21.49
CA ALA A 196 -19.14 -4.39 20.79
C ALA A 196 -20.22 -5.28 21.44
N GLU A 197 -19.83 -6.39 22.07
CA GLU A 197 -20.71 -7.29 22.82
C GLU A 197 -21.22 -6.72 24.15
N ALA A 198 -20.64 -5.62 24.66
CA ALA A 198 -21.08 -5.01 25.92
C ALA A 198 -22.40 -4.24 25.77
N SER A 199 -23.25 -4.36 26.80
CA SER A 199 -24.66 -3.96 26.78
C SER A 199 -24.88 -2.45 26.90
N CYS A 200 -23.95 -1.74 27.57
CA CYS A 200 -24.06 -0.30 27.79
C CYS A 200 -22.72 0.44 27.67
N ALA A 201 -22.77 1.78 27.53
CA ALA A 201 -21.58 2.61 27.32
C ALA A 201 -20.60 2.61 28.51
N ALA A 202 -21.12 2.53 29.74
CA ALA A 202 -20.30 2.44 30.95
C ALA A 202 -19.50 1.12 30.99
N GLU A 203 -20.16 0.00 30.67
CA GLU A 203 -19.53 -1.32 30.56
C GLU A 203 -18.47 -1.35 29.46
N ARG A 204 -18.73 -0.72 28.30
CA ARG A 204 -17.74 -0.58 27.22
C ARG A 204 -16.48 0.15 27.65
N ALA A 205 -16.62 1.24 28.41
CA ALA A 205 -15.48 2.03 28.86
C ALA A 205 -14.61 1.24 29.86
N VAL A 206 -15.24 0.56 30.82
CA VAL A 206 -14.55 -0.31 31.79
C VAL A 206 -13.85 -1.47 31.06
N LEU A 207 -14.55 -2.14 30.15
CA LEU A 207 -14.02 -3.27 29.40
C LEU A 207 -12.86 -2.86 28.47
N ALA A 208 -12.93 -1.69 27.84
CA ALA A 208 -11.86 -1.16 27.01
C ALA A 208 -10.57 -0.93 27.80
N GLY A 209 -10.66 -0.41 29.04
CA GLY A 209 -9.51 -0.23 29.93
C GLY A 209 -8.83 -1.56 30.27
N ILE A 210 -9.61 -2.53 30.76
CA ILE A 210 -9.11 -3.85 31.17
C ILE A 210 -8.46 -4.59 29.98
N LEU A 211 -9.10 -4.55 28.80
CA LEU A 211 -8.58 -5.20 27.60
C LEU A 211 -7.32 -4.52 27.06
N ALA A 212 -7.20 -3.19 27.17
CA ALA A 212 -6.00 -2.47 26.77
C ALA A 212 -4.79 -2.81 27.65
N GLU A 213 -4.99 -2.94 28.97
CA GLU A 213 -3.94 -3.36 29.91
C GLU A 213 -3.47 -4.80 29.63
N ARG A 214 -4.40 -5.74 29.45
CA ARG A 214 -4.05 -7.14 29.15
C ARG A 214 -3.38 -7.30 27.80
N LYS A 215 -3.79 -6.53 26.79
CA LYS A 215 -3.09 -6.46 25.51
C LYS A 215 -1.64 -6.04 25.70
N GLN A 216 -1.38 -4.98 26.48
CA GLN A 216 -0.01 -4.54 26.75
C GLN A 216 0.80 -5.59 27.49
N ARG A 217 0.19 -6.29 28.46
CA ARG A 217 0.82 -7.39 29.20
C ARG A 217 1.24 -8.55 28.28
N MET A 218 0.34 -9.04 27.45
CA MET A 218 0.65 -10.09 26.47
C MET A 218 1.73 -9.64 25.47
N LEU A 219 1.71 -8.37 25.04
CA LEU A 219 2.77 -7.82 24.18
C LEU A 219 4.11 -7.66 24.90
N SER A 220 4.14 -7.42 26.21
CA SER A 220 5.38 -7.44 27.00
C SER A 220 5.93 -8.85 27.17
N GLU A 221 5.07 -9.83 27.47
CA GLU A 221 5.46 -11.25 27.62
C GLU A 221 6.00 -11.83 26.30
N LEU A 222 5.42 -11.43 25.16
CA LEU A 222 5.94 -11.76 23.82
C LEU A 222 7.26 -11.05 23.48
N ARG A 223 7.55 -9.92 24.14
CA ARG A 223 8.81 -9.19 23.99
C ARG A 223 9.92 -9.79 24.85
N SER A 224 9.60 -10.21 26.08
CA SER A 224 10.53 -10.90 26.98
C SER A 224 10.79 -12.36 26.60
N GLY A 225 9.92 -12.95 25.76
CA GLY A 225 10.05 -14.34 25.31
C GLY A 225 9.44 -15.36 26.27
N GLU A 226 8.67 -14.89 27.26
CA GLU A 226 7.93 -15.73 28.21
C GLU A 226 6.80 -16.53 27.55
N ILE A 227 6.26 -16.01 26.44
CA ILE A 227 5.28 -16.70 25.61
C ILE A 227 5.94 -17.11 24.29
N ASN A 228 5.90 -18.41 23.99
CA ASN A 228 6.28 -18.90 22.68
C ASN A 228 5.21 -18.50 21.65
N VAL A 229 5.67 -17.98 20.52
CA VAL A 229 4.83 -17.49 19.44
C VAL A 229 4.09 -18.64 18.73
N ASP A 230 4.72 -19.82 18.65
CA ASP A 230 4.12 -21.01 18.03
C ASP A 230 2.93 -21.57 18.84
N ASP A 231 2.83 -21.17 20.11
CA ASP A 231 1.74 -21.53 21.00
C ASP A 231 0.51 -20.62 20.85
N LEU A 232 0.59 -19.52 20.12
CA LEU A 232 -0.48 -18.53 20.01
C LEU A 232 -1.42 -18.79 18.83
N SER A 233 -2.50 -19.53 19.09
CA SER A 233 -3.66 -19.57 18.21
C SER A 233 -4.64 -18.43 18.53
N GLU A 234 -5.43 -18.01 17.53
CA GLU A 234 -6.48 -17.00 17.72
C GLU A 234 -7.43 -17.35 18.88
N MET A 235 -7.74 -18.65 19.04
CA MET A 235 -8.55 -19.18 20.14
C MET A 235 -7.90 -18.99 21.52
N ARG A 236 -6.57 -19.16 21.63
CA ARG A 236 -5.84 -18.93 22.89
C ARG A 236 -5.71 -17.44 23.21
N ILE A 237 -5.49 -16.60 22.20
CA ILE A 237 -5.49 -15.13 22.35
C ILE A 237 -6.87 -14.66 22.84
N ARG A 238 -7.94 -15.19 22.24
CA ARG A 238 -9.32 -14.89 22.64
C ARG A 238 -9.61 -15.35 24.06
N ALA A 239 -9.27 -16.58 24.43
CA ALA A 239 -9.46 -17.10 25.78
C ALA A 239 -8.71 -16.30 26.85
N TYR A 240 -7.47 -15.85 26.56
CA TYR A 240 -6.71 -14.99 27.47
C TYR A 240 -7.39 -13.63 27.67
N LEU A 241 -7.86 -13.01 26.59
CA LEU A 241 -8.57 -11.73 26.65
C LEU A 241 -9.96 -11.87 27.32
N GLU A 242 -10.66 -12.98 27.09
CA GLU A 242 -11.98 -13.27 27.66
C GLU A 242 -11.93 -13.68 29.14
N SER A 243 -10.80 -14.20 29.64
CA SER A 243 -10.60 -14.42 31.08
C SER A 243 -10.59 -13.11 31.90
N ALA A 244 -10.72 -11.95 31.24
CA ALA A 244 -11.00 -10.66 31.85
C ALA A 244 -12.49 -10.47 32.22
N ARG A 245 -13.39 -11.27 31.65
CA ARG A 245 -14.82 -11.28 32.00
C ARG A 245 -15.13 -12.06 33.29
N THR A 246 -14.19 -12.86 33.80
CA THR A 246 -14.43 -13.61 35.04
C THR A 246 -14.43 -12.69 36.27
N PRO A 247 -15.38 -12.84 37.21
CA PRO A 247 -15.72 -11.80 38.19
C PRO A 247 -14.69 -11.56 39.30
N ALA A 248 -13.54 -12.24 39.26
CA ALA A 248 -12.54 -12.15 40.33
C ALA A 248 -11.82 -10.78 40.38
N GLU A 249 -11.82 -10.01 39.29
CA GLU A 249 -11.26 -8.64 39.24
C GLU A 249 -12.35 -7.54 39.32
N GLN A 250 -13.63 -7.89 39.56
CA GLN A 250 -14.78 -6.95 39.61
C GLN A 250 -15.48 -6.86 40.99
N ALA A 251 -14.74 -6.95 42.10
CA ALA A 251 -15.25 -6.61 43.43
C ALA A 251 -14.74 -5.21 43.87
N PRO A 252 -15.56 -4.38 44.55
CA PRO A 252 -16.23 -3.24 43.93
C PRO A 252 -15.55 -1.88 44.22
N LEU A 253 -15.46 -1.03 43.19
CA LEU A 253 -15.24 0.42 43.32
C LEU A 253 -16.52 1.19 43.69
N TYR A 254 -17.45 0.54 44.39
CA TYR A 254 -18.59 1.18 45.05
C TYR A 254 -18.66 0.70 46.50
N ARG A 255 -17.86 1.33 47.36
CA ARG A 255 -18.20 1.55 48.77
C ARG A 255 -18.03 3.05 49.04
N ASN A 256 -19.18 3.68 49.29
CA ASN A 256 -19.46 5.02 49.84
C ASN A 256 -18.36 6.08 49.80
#